data_AF-A0A9P0JA94-F1
#
_entry.id   AF-A0A9P0JA94-F1
#
_cell.length_a   1.000
_cell.length_b   1.000
_cell.length_c   1.000
_cell.angle_alpha   90.00
_cell.angle_beta   90.00
_cell.angle_gamma   90.00
#
_symmetry.space_group_name_H-M   'P 1'
#
loop_
_entity.id
_entity.type
_entity.pdbx_description
1 polymer ?
#
loop_
_entity_poly.entity_id
_entity_poly.type
_entity_poly.pdbx_seq_one_letter_code
_entity_poly.pdbx_strand_id
1 'polypeptide(L)'
;MAETHLLREHLQYFNPDIYKCLSVIGHNITNTEAKLLNKINLQHCECMFGIHKFIAGKDCIVCLEDAQELKKFLVACYNKIQSNINDQTIQFGFIKIGLYFIPYYIKEDQKYLPLFYFEGSTDDLLIGAVELKNWDLAYLKFCFQVMGVYDNLYDKDYCTVVSLNDVKKYYPPETTYEEFWPKNVSTERHVINHNKDHHKPGVWIKNCAQINHP
;
A
#
# COMPACT_ATOMS: atom_id res chain seq x y z
N MET A 1 4.74 -5.14 -20.22
CA MET A 1 5.09 -4.34 -19.03
C MET A 1 3.95 -4.39 -18.03
N ALA A 2 4.24 -4.59 -16.75
CA ALA A 2 3.23 -4.64 -15.70
C ALA A 2 2.40 -3.36 -15.63
N GLU A 3 3.02 -2.20 -15.84
CA GLU A 3 2.34 -0.90 -15.83
C GLU A 3 1.20 -0.79 -16.83
N THR A 4 1.45 -1.21 -18.08
CA THR A 4 0.49 -1.02 -19.17
C THR A 4 -0.56 -2.11 -19.25
N HIS A 5 -0.25 -3.32 -18.77
CA HIS A 5 -1.12 -4.50 -18.92
C HIS A 5 -1.78 -4.93 -17.61
N LEU A 6 -1.15 -4.71 -16.46
CA LEU A 6 -1.64 -5.17 -15.16
C LEU A 6 -2.18 -4.03 -14.28
N LEU A 7 -1.46 -2.90 -14.23
CA LEU A 7 -1.71 -1.82 -13.26
C LEU A 7 -2.43 -0.61 -13.87
N ARG A 8 -2.59 -0.56 -15.19
CA ARG A 8 -3.03 0.61 -15.98
C ARG A 8 -4.22 1.36 -15.39
N GLU A 9 -5.24 0.64 -14.93
CA GLU A 9 -6.51 1.21 -14.46
C GLU A 9 -6.36 2.03 -13.19
N HIS A 10 -5.47 1.62 -12.28
CA HIS A 10 -5.36 2.21 -10.95
C HIS A 10 -4.06 2.99 -10.75
N LEU A 11 -3.03 2.69 -11.55
CA LEU A 11 -1.70 3.30 -11.40
C LEU A 11 -1.72 4.82 -11.64
N GLN A 12 -2.60 5.33 -12.49
CA GLN A 12 -2.71 6.77 -12.75
C GLN A 12 -3.71 7.47 -11.82
N TYR A 13 -4.52 6.70 -11.09
CA TYR A 13 -5.57 7.22 -10.24
C TYR A 13 -5.03 7.76 -8.91
N PHE A 14 -4.06 7.08 -8.30
CA PHE A 14 -3.51 7.46 -7.00
C PHE A 14 -2.39 8.48 -7.13
N ASN A 15 -2.28 9.37 -6.15
CA ASN A 15 -1.09 10.22 -6.02
C ASN A 15 0.17 9.33 -5.85
N PRO A 16 1.31 9.67 -6.49
CA PRO A 16 2.57 8.94 -6.33
C PRO A 16 3.01 8.65 -4.89
N ASP A 17 2.63 9.49 -3.93
CA ASP A 17 2.94 9.28 -2.51
C ASP A 17 2.34 7.98 -1.96
N ILE A 18 1.24 7.48 -2.54
CA ILE A 18 0.67 6.18 -2.17
C ILE A 18 1.67 5.06 -2.40
N TYR A 19 2.56 5.18 -3.38
CA TYR A 19 3.58 4.16 -3.64
C TYR A 19 4.70 4.14 -2.58
N LYS A 20 4.80 5.16 -1.71
CA LYS A 20 5.67 5.12 -0.52
C LYS A 20 5.17 4.12 0.53
N CYS A 21 3.87 3.79 0.52
CA CYS A 21 3.31 2.74 1.37
C CYS A 21 3.87 1.36 1.05
N LEU A 22 4.37 1.17 -0.17
CA LEU A 22 4.72 -0.12 -0.75
C LEU A 22 6.19 -0.42 -0.61
N SER A 23 6.55 -1.70 -0.69
CA SER A 23 7.95 -2.13 -0.78
C SER A 23 8.17 -3.09 -1.94
N VAL A 24 7.63 -2.78 -3.13
CA VAL A 24 7.93 -3.54 -4.35
C VAL A 24 9.38 -3.30 -4.74
N ILE A 25 10.21 -4.33 -4.79
CA ILE A 25 11.63 -4.20 -5.12
C ILE A 25 11.85 -4.49 -6.61
N GLY A 26 12.53 -3.58 -7.30
CA GLY A 26 12.99 -3.75 -8.67
C GLY A 26 14.35 -4.40 -8.74
N HIS A 27 14.56 -5.18 -9.80
CA HIS A 27 15.86 -5.73 -10.14
C HIS A 27 16.22 -5.32 -11.57
N ASN A 28 17.37 -4.68 -11.72
CA ASN A 28 17.93 -4.37 -13.03
C ASN A 28 18.18 -5.66 -13.80
N ILE A 29 17.67 -5.74 -15.02
CA ILE A 29 17.91 -6.91 -15.86
C ILE A 29 19.38 -6.95 -16.31
N THR A 30 19.92 -8.17 -16.38
CA THR A 30 21.25 -8.46 -16.91
C THR A 30 21.25 -8.47 -18.44
N ASN A 31 22.43 -8.48 -19.05
CA ASN A 31 22.58 -8.64 -20.50
C ASN A 31 21.95 -9.94 -21.02
N THR A 32 22.01 -11.01 -20.24
CA THR A 32 21.44 -12.31 -20.62
C THR A 32 19.91 -12.26 -20.57
N GLU A 33 19.34 -11.70 -19.51
CA GLU A 33 17.90 -11.50 -19.37
C GLU A 33 17.37 -10.56 -20.45
N ALA A 34 18.04 -9.43 -20.71
CA ALA A 34 17.65 -8.51 -21.78
C ALA A 34 17.61 -9.20 -23.15
N LYS A 35 18.61 -10.01 -23.50
CA LYS A 35 18.62 -10.80 -24.76
C LYS A 35 17.45 -11.77 -24.82
N LEU A 36 17.20 -12.49 -23.73
CA LEU A 36 16.13 -13.48 -23.66
C LEU A 36 14.74 -12.82 -23.76
N LEU A 37 14.49 -11.76 -22.98
CA LEU A 37 13.24 -11.00 -22.97
C LEU A 37 12.94 -10.39 -24.35
N ASN A 38 13.96 -9.83 -25.01
CA ASN A 38 13.82 -9.30 -26.38
C ASN A 38 13.47 -10.40 -27.39
N LYS A 39 14.12 -11.56 -27.28
CA LYS A 39 13.81 -12.72 -28.14
C LYS A 39 12.38 -13.18 -27.93
N ILE A 40 11.94 -13.32 -26.67
CA ILE A 40 10.57 -13.71 -26.33
C ILE A 40 9.57 -12.70 -26.89
N ASN A 41 9.76 -11.41 -26.62
CA ASN A 41 8.84 -10.38 -27.06
C ASN A 41 8.71 -10.34 -28.59
N LEU A 42 9.83 -10.41 -29.32
CA LEU A 42 9.85 -10.35 -30.78
C LEU A 42 9.30 -11.63 -31.43
N GLN A 43 9.71 -12.80 -30.96
CA GLN A 43 9.46 -14.08 -31.65
C GLN A 43 8.21 -14.80 -31.16
N HIS A 44 7.76 -14.53 -29.94
CA HIS A 44 6.69 -15.28 -29.29
C HIS A 44 5.53 -14.41 -28.79
N CYS A 45 5.68 -13.09 -28.76
CA CYS A 45 4.64 -12.18 -28.28
C CYS A 45 4.29 -11.08 -29.29
N GLU A 46 4.76 -11.17 -30.54
CA GLU A 46 4.45 -10.20 -31.61
C GLU A 46 4.68 -8.74 -31.19
N CYS A 47 5.73 -8.48 -30.40
CA CYS A 47 6.05 -7.17 -29.83
C CYS A 47 4.96 -6.56 -28.93
N MET A 48 4.07 -7.38 -28.32
CA MET A 48 3.02 -6.95 -27.40
C MET A 48 3.54 -6.14 -26.20
N PHE A 49 4.80 -6.35 -25.80
CA PHE A 49 5.41 -5.59 -24.70
C PHE A 49 6.12 -4.32 -25.15
N GLY A 50 5.98 -3.94 -26.42
CA GLY A 50 6.57 -2.76 -27.03
C GLY A 50 7.56 -3.11 -28.14
N ILE A 51 7.80 -2.15 -29.02
CA ILE A 51 8.77 -2.25 -30.13
C ILE A 51 10.21 -1.97 -29.68
N HIS A 52 10.36 -1.27 -28.56
CA HIS A 52 11.67 -0.95 -27.99
C HIS A 52 12.25 -2.18 -27.30
N LYS A 53 13.56 -2.36 -27.44
CA LYS A 53 14.28 -3.46 -26.81
C LYS A 53 14.45 -3.20 -25.32
N PHE A 54 14.33 -4.25 -24.53
CA PHE A 54 14.79 -4.28 -23.15
C PHE A 54 16.32 -4.13 -23.09
N ILE A 55 16.81 -3.29 -22.20
CA ILE A 55 18.20 -2.86 -22.06
C ILE A 55 18.68 -3.19 -20.64
N ALA A 56 19.78 -3.92 -20.57
CA ALA A 56 20.42 -4.25 -19.30
C ALA A 56 20.87 -3.01 -18.53
N GLY A 57 20.66 -3.03 -17.21
CA GLY A 57 20.99 -1.92 -16.31
C GLY A 57 20.12 -0.66 -16.48
N LYS A 58 19.08 -0.71 -17.31
CA LYS A 58 18.08 0.36 -17.46
C LYS A 58 16.67 -0.15 -17.16
N ASP A 59 16.33 -1.28 -17.72
CA ASP A 59 15.02 -1.90 -17.52
C ASP A 59 15.01 -2.83 -16.33
N CYS A 60 13.83 -2.95 -15.73
CA CYS A 60 13.63 -3.56 -14.43
C CYS A 60 12.62 -4.68 -14.52
N ILE A 61 12.86 -5.72 -13.74
CA ILE A 61 11.88 -6.76 -13.44
C ILE A 61 11.53 -6.70 -11.95
N VAL A 62 10.32 -7.16 -11.63
CA VAL A 62 9.84 -7.31 -10.26
C VAL A 62 9.36 -8.75 -10.09
N CYS A 63 9.31 -9.22 -8.85
CA CYS A 63 8.69 -10.51 -8.53
C CYS A 63 7.21 -10.49 -8.96
N LEU A 64 6.73 -11.61 -9.50
CA LEU A 64 5.34 -11.72 -9.97
C LEU A 64 4.37 -11.57 -8.79
N GLU A 65 4.72 -12.13 -7.65
CA GLU A 65 3.97 -12.10 -6.40
C GLU A 65 3.75 -10.64 -5.95
N ASP A 66 4.81 -9.83 -5.95
CA ASP A 66 4.72 -8.41 -5.59
C ASP A 66 3.86 -7.61 -6.58
N ALA A 67 3.95 -7.90 -7.88
CA ALA A 67 3.10 -7.25 -8.87
C ALA A 67 1.61 -7.60 -8.69
N GLN A 68 1.32 -8.85 -8.31
CA GLN A 68 -0.04 -9.31 -8.03
C GLN A 68 -0.58 -8.70 -6.74
N GLU A 69 0.21 -8.68 -5.67
CA GLU A 69 -0.17 -8.03 -4.41
C GLU A 69 -0.35 -6.53 -4.58
N LEU A 70 0.49 -5.87 -5.38
CA LEU A 70 0.28 -4.47 -5.74
C LEU A 70 -1.07 -4.23 -6.39
N LYS A 71 -1.43 -5.07 -7.38
CA LYS A 71 -2.74 -4.95 -8.02
C LYS A 71 -3.87 -5.12 -7.01
N LYS A 72 -3.79 -6.11 -6.12
CA LYS A 72 -4.80 -6.34 -5.08
C LYS A 72 -4.93 -5.12 -4.15
N PHE A 73 -3.79 -4.60 -3.69
CA PHE A 73 -3.72 -3.41 -2.85
C PHE A 73 -4.38 -2.20 -3.53
N LEU A 74 -4.02 -1.89 -4.78
CA LEU A 74 -4.57 -0.74 -5.50
C LEU A 74 -6.08 -0.86 -5.72
N VAL A 75 -6.57 -2.06 -6.06
CA VAL A 75 -8.00 -2.32 -6.20
C VAL A 75 -8.73 -2.15 -4.86
N ALA A 76 -8.17 -2.68 -3.77
CA ALA A 76 -8.75 -2.54 -2.44
C ALA A 76 -8.82 -1.07 -1.99
N CYS A 77 -7.75 -0.31 -2.20
CA CYS A 77 -7.70 1.13 -1.95
C CYS A 77 -8.70 1.91 -2.80
N TYR A 78 -8.84 1.55 -4.09
CA TYR A 78 -9.75 2.21 -5.01
C TYR A 78 -11.19 1.97 -4.58
N ASN A 79 -11.55 0.71 -4.35
CA ASN A 79 -12.87 0.32 -3.87
C ASN A 79 -13.20 0.99 -2.52
N LYS A 80 -12.23 1.10 -1.61
CA LYS A 80 -12.43 1.77 -0.32
C LYS A 80 -12.69 3.27 -0.47
N ILE A 81 -12.04 3.95 -1.42
CA ILE A 81 -12.31 5.37 -1.71
C ILE A 81 -13.69 5.54 -2.36
N GLN A 82 -14.07 4.63 -3.28
CA GLN A 82 -15.34 4.72 -4.01
C GLN A 82 -16.55 4.27 -3.19
N SER A 83 -16.36 3.34 -2.24
CA SER A 83 -17.43 2.75 -1.45
C SER A 83 -17.78 3.59 -0.21
N ASN A 84 -19.07 3.81 0.02
CA ASN A 84 -19.57 4.34 1.27
C ASN A 84 -19.60 3.23 2.34
N ILE A 85 -18.48 3.02 3.04
CA ILE A 85 -18.33 2.38 4.37
C ILE A 85 -18.74 0.89 4.53
N ASN A 86 -19.71 0.36 3.78
CA ASN A 86 -20.41 -0.90 4.12
C ASN A 86 -19.95 -2.16 3.37
N ASP A 87 -18.82 -2.13 2.68
CA ASP A 87 -18.33 -3.35 2.05
C ASP A 87 -17.56 -4.22 3.06
N GLN A 88 -18.18 -5.32 3.48
CA GLN A 88 -17.62 -6.29 4.43
C GLN A 88 -16.35 -6.98 3.91
N THR A 89 -15.99 -6.79 2.65
CA THR A 89 -14.75 -7.31 2.07
C THR A 89 -13.51 -6.44 2.34
N ILE A 90 -13.68 -5.25 2.94
CA ILE A 90 -12.57 -4.32 3.11
C ILE A 90 -11.71 -4.74 4.31
N GLN A 91 -10.45 -5.05 4.01
CA GLN A 91 -9.43 -5.51 4.97
C GLN A 91 -8.86 -4.40 5.87
N PHE A 92 -9.32 -3.15 5.80
CA PHE A 92 -8.76 -2.03 6.55
C PHE A 92 -9.73 -0.84 6.65
N GLY A 93 -9.45 0.06 7.57
CA GLY A 93 -10.29 1.24 7.79
C GLY A 93 -9.89 2.01 9.03
N PHE A 94 -10.84 2.76 9.58
CA PHE A 94 -10.69 3.42 10.86
C PHE A 94 -11.78 2.96 11.80
N ILE A 95 -11.41 2.83 13.06
CA ILE A 95 -12.37 2.62 14.13
C ILE A 95 -12.31 3.82 15.05
N LYS A 96 -13.49 4.36 15.36
CA LYS A 96 -13.66 5.42 16.34
C LYS A 96 -13.80 4.78 17.72
N ILE A 97 -12.91 5.15 18.64
CA ILE A 97 -12.89 4.73 20.03
C ILE A 97 -13.01 5.99 20.89
N GLY A 98 -14.18 6.21 21.47
CA GLY A 98 -14.49 7.48 22.13
C GLY A 98 -14.38 8.68 21.17
N LEU A 99 -13.35 9.51 21.37
CA LEU A 99 -13.06 10.70 20.53
C LEU A 99 -11.94 10.47 19.50
N TYR A 100 -11.25 9.33 19.55
CA TYR A 100 -10.10 9.05 18.70
C TYR A 100 -10.49 8.22 17.48
N PHE A 101 -9.87 8.53 16.33
CA PHE A 101 -9.99 7.75 15.09
C PHE A 101 -8.69 7.00 14.87
N ILE A 102 -8.74 5.68 14.98
CA ILE A 102 -7.54 4.84 14.95
C ILE A 102 -7.61 3.94 13.71
N PRO A 103 -6.56 3.89 12.89
CA PRO A 103 -6.54 3.01 11.72
C PRO A 103 -6.44 1.55 12.16
N TYR A 104 -7.02 0.67 11.37
CA TYR A 104 -6.91 -0.76 11.58
C TYR A 104 -6.66 -1.52 10.27
N TYR A 105 -6.09 -2.71 10.42
CA TYR A 105 -6.02 -3.74 9.38
C TYR A 105 -6.64 -5.03 9.91
N ILE A 106 -7.34 -5.77 9.05
CA ILE A 106 -7.95 -7.05 9.35
C ILE A 106 -6.99 -8.15 8.90
N LYS A 107 -6.55 -8.96 9.84
CA LYS A 107 -5.74 -10.16 9.60
C LYS A 107 -6.40 -11.31 10.35
N GLU A 108 -6.62 -12.43 9.66
CA GLU A 108 -7.26 -13.63 10.27
C GLU A 108 -8.59 -13.29 10.98
N ASP A 109 -9.43 -12.49 10.32
CA ASP A 109 -10.73 -12.01 10.82
C ASP A 109 -10.67 -11.16 12.11
N GLN A 110 -9.48 -10.68 12.50
CA GLN A 110 -9.28 -9.80 13.64
C GLN A 110 -8.77 -8.42 13.21
N LYS A 111 -9.32 -7.37 13.84
CA LYS A 111 -8.85 -5.99 13.66
C LYS A 111 -7.63 -5.76 14.53
N TYR A 112 -6.56 -5.29 13.91
CA TYR A 112 -5.32 -4.90 14.55
C TYR A 112 -5.12 -3.39 14.44
N LEU A 113 -4.80 -2.75 15.57
CA LEU A 113 -4.63 -1.32 15.71
C LEU A 113 -3.17 -1.01 16.09
N PRO A 114 -2.55 0.07 15.57
CA PRO A 114 -1.19 0.42 15.94
C PRO A 114 -1.06 0.71 17.43
N LEU A 115 -0.12 0.04 18.09
CA LEU A 115 0.06 0.10 19.53
C LEU A 115 0.38 1.52 20.02
N PHE A 116 1.08 2.31 19.20
CA PHE A 116 1.50 3.67 19.56
C PHE A 116 0.34 4.67 19.77
N TYR A 117 -0.91 4.32 19.41
CA TYR A 117 -2.08 5.14 19.75
C TYR A 117 -2.54 4.98 21.21
N PHE A 118 -2.00 4.00 21.92
CA PHE A 118 -2.33 3.71 23.31
C PHE A 118 -1.12 4.08 24.17
N GLU A 119 -1.01 5.36 24.55
CA GLU A 119 0.02 5.80 25.49
C GLU A 119 -0.46 5.63 26.94
N GLY A 120 0.41 5.15 27.82
CA GLY A 120 0.11 4.91 29.25
C GLY A 120 -0.38 3.48 29.52
N SER A 121 0.44 2.69 30.22
CA SER A 121 0.17 1.31 30.65
C SER A 121 -0.03 0.30 29.49
N THR A 122 0.93 0.23 28.58
CA THR A 122 0.95 -0.73 27.46
C THR A 122 1.54 -2.10 27.80
N ASP A 123 2.06 -2.30 29.01
CA ASP A 123 2.77 -3.53 29.37
C ASP A 123 1.93 -4.79 29.16
N ASP A 124 0.64 -4.74 29.50
CA ASP A 124 -0.26 -5.87 29.28
C ASP A 124 -0.74 -5.98 27.81
N LEU A 125 -0.79 -4.87 27.06
CA LEU A 125 -1.07 -4.88 25.61
C LEU A 125 0.11 -5.42 24.80
N LEU A 126 1.34 -5.28 25.29
CA LEU A 126 2.53 -5.82 24.65
C LEU A 126 2.55 -7.35 24.61
N ILE A 127 1.92 -8.02 25.60
CA ILE A 127 1.89 -9.49 25.69
C ILE A 127 1.17 -10.13 24.49
N GLY A 128 0.22 -9.42 23.87
CA GLY A 128 -0.52 -9.85 22.68
C GLY A 128 -0.17 -9.10 21.40
N ALA A 129 0.84 -8.23 21.42
CA ALA A 129 1.20 -7.41 20.28
C ALA A 129 1.93 -8.24 19.20
N VAL A 130 1.64 -7.93 17.94
CA VAL A 130 2.28 -8.55 16.78
C VAL A 130 2.86 -7.49 15.85
N GLU A 131 3.80 -7.88 15.00
CA GLU A 131 4.36 -6.98 13.99
C GLU A 131 3.68 -7.20 12.63
N LEU A 132 3.13 -6.13 12.04
CA LEU A 132 2.77 -6.11 10.63
C LEU A 132 3.95 -5.62 9.80
N LYS A 133 4.19 -6.28 8.67
CA LYS A 133 5.28 -6.01 7.73
C LYS A 133 4.76 -6.16 6.29
N ASN A 134 5.54 -5.70 5.31
CA ASN A 134 5.28 -5.89 3.89
C ASN A 134 3.85 -5.44 3.48
N TRP A 135 3.10 -6.30 2.79
CA TRP A 135 1.77 -6.02 2.28
C TRP A 135 0.73 -5.80 3.39
N ASP A 136 0.81 -6.52 4.51
CA ASP A 136 -0.06 -6.29 5.67
C ASP A 136 0.09 -4.86 6.20
N LEU A 137 1.32 -4.35 6.22
CA LEU A 137 1.64 -2.99 6.66
C LEU A 137 1.21 -1.93 5.64
N ALA A 138 1.24 -2.25 4.34
CA ALA A 138 0.92 -1.30 3.27
C ALA A 138 -0.49 -0.70 3.44
N TYR A 139 -1.46 -1.51 3.89
CA TYR A 139 -2.84 -1.05 4.15
C TYR A 139 -2.92 -0.07 5.32
N LEU A 140 -2.18 -0.30 6.41
CA LEU A 140 -2.09 0.67 7.50
C LEU A 140 -1.41 1.96 7.06
N LYS A 141 -0.32 1.87 6.29
CA LYS A 141 0.34 3.04 5.72
C LYS A 141 -0.61 3.86 4.86
N PHE A 142 -1.40 3.22 4.00
CA PHE A 142 -2.44 3.91 3.24
C PHE A 142 -3.43 4.67 4.14
N CYS A 143 -3.90 4.06 5.22
CA CYS A 143 -4.73 4.74 6.22
C CYS A 143 -4.02 5.96 6.85
N PHE A 144 -2.72 5.86 7.14
CA PHE A 144 -1.95 7.02 7.62
C PHE A 144 -1.92 8.14 6.58
N GLN A 145 -1.79 7.85 5.27
CA GLN A 145 -1.92 8.87 4.21
C GLN A 145 -3.27 9.55 4.27
N VAL A 146 -4.33 8.75 4.35
CA VAL A 146 -5.71 9.24 4.33
C VAL A 146 -5.98 10.17 5.51
N MET A 147 -5.38 9.90 6.68
CA MET A 147 -5.50 10.78 7.85
C MET A 147 -4.49 11.94 7.89
N GLY A 148 -3.51 11.98 6.99
CA GLY A 148 -2.44 13.00 6.99
C GLY A 148 -1.57 12.93 8.25
N VAL A 149 -1.32 11.73 8.77
CA VAL A 149 -0.53 11.53 10.00
C VAL A 149 0.96 11.37 9.67
N TYR A 150 1.80 11.95 10.53
CA TYR A 150 3.25 12.21 10.46
C TYR A 150 4.13 11.20 9.67
N ASP A 151 5.00 11.75 8.82
CA ASP A 151 6.02 11.06 8.01
C ASP A 151 6.90 10.06 8.81
N ASN A 152 7.11 10.31 10.10
CA ASN A 152 7.98 9.47 10.95
C ASN A 152 7.43 8.05 11.19
N LEU A 153 6.12 7.84 10.99
CA LEU A 153 5.47 6.52 11.11
C LEU A 153 5.52 5.73 9.79
N TYR A 154 5.80 6.42 8.68
CA TYR A 154 5.87 5.85 7.34
C TYR A 154 7.19 5.13 7.05
N ASP A 155 8.28 5.63 7.61
CA ASP A 155 9.64 5.18 7.28
C ASP A 155 9.98 3.82 7.90
N LYS A 156 9.12 3.29 8.78
CA LYS A 156 9.33 1.97 9.38
C LYS A 156 8.90 0.86 8.44
N ASP A 157 9.71 -0.21 8.36
CA ASP A 157 9.37 -1.43 7.62
C ASP A 157 8.42 -2.36 8.40
N TYR A 158 8.07 -1.98 9.63
CA TYR A 158 7.15 -2.71 10.49
C TYR A 158 6.30 -1.76 11.33
N CYS A 159 5.15 -2.25 11.80
CA CYS A 159 4.33 -1.59 12.80
C CYS A 159 3.89 -2.61 13.86
N THR A 160 4.16 -2.30 15.12
CA THR A 160 3.64 -3.08 16.25
C THR A 160 2.17 -2.75 16.44
N VAL A 161 1.32 -3.78 16.40
CA VAL A 161 -0.13 -3.67 16.48
C VAL A 161 -0.68 -4.59 17.56
N VAL A 162 -1.87 -4.28 18.06
CA VAL A 162 -2.60 -5.06 19.06
C VAL A 162 -4.02 -5.32 18.58
N SER A 163 -4.60 -6.46 18.98
CA SER A 163 -5.96 -6.81 18.59
C SER A 163 -6.97 -5.85 19.23
N LEU A 164 -8.04 -5.50 18.51
CA LEU A 164 -9.15 -4.71 19.05
C LEU A 164 -9.78 -5.38 20.28
N ASN A 165 -9.81 -6.71 20.29
CA ASN A 165 -10.37 -7.48 21.39
C ASN A 165 -9.56 -7.35 22.67
N ASP A 166 -8.23 -7.27 22.55
CA ASP A 166 -7.36 -6.98 23.70
C ASP A 166 -7.51 -5.54 24.14
N VAL A 167 -7.52 -4.58 23.20
CA VAL A 167 -7.77 -3.16 23.51
C VAL A 167 -9.06 -2.99 24.31
N LYS A 168 -10.16 -3.64 23.90
CA LYS A 168 -11.47 -3.56 24.58
C LYS A 168 -11.44 -3.94 26.06
N LYS A 169 -10.48 -4.76 26.52
CA LYS A 169 -10.36 -5.17 27.92
C LYS A 169 -9.91 -4.03 28.85
N TYR A 170 -9.28 -2.99 28.30
CA TYR A 170 -8.72 -1.87 29.06
C TYR A 170 -9.59 -0.61 29.04
N TYR A 171 -10.68 -0.64 28.30
CA TYR A 171 -11.62 0.48 28.21
C TYR A 171 -12.87 0.19 29.03
N PRO A 172 -13.51 1.23 29.61
CA PRO A 172 -14.79 1.07 30.31
C PRO A 172 -15.85 0.41 29.40
N PRO A 173 -16.76 -0.42 29.95
CA PRO A 173 -17.80 -1.10 29.18
C PRO A 173 -18.70 -0.18 28.34
N GLU A 174 -18.79 1.09 28.72
CA GLU A 174 -19.58 2.12 28.04
C GLU A 174 -18.88 2.71 26.81
N THR A 175 -17.61 2.34 26.57
CA THR A 175 -16.83 2.82 25.43
C THR A 175 -17.45 2.33 24.14
N THR A 176 -17.75 3.26 23.23
CA THR A 176 -18.29 2.94 21.91
C THR A 176 -17.17 2.67 20.89
N TYR A 177 -17.47 1.77 19.97
CA TYR A 177 -16.58 1.32 18.90
C TYR A 177 -17.34 1.38 17.59
N GLU A 178 -17.05 2.38 16.77
CA GLU A 178 -17.80 2.67 15.54
C GLU A 178 -16.88 2.59 14.32
N GLU A 179 -17.34 1.95 13.24
CA GLU A 179 -16.65 2.03 11.96
C GLU A 179 -16.64 3.46 11.44
N PHE A 180 -15.49 3.90 10.95
CA PHE A 180 -15.30 5.23 10.42
C PHE A 180 -14.52 5.19 9.10
N TRP A 181 -14.95 6.04 8.18
CA TRP A 181 -14.19 6.42 7.01
C TRP A 181 -14.39 7.91 6.77
N PRO A 182 -13.32 8.70 6.54
CA PRO A 182 -13.48 10.12 6.27
C PRO A 182 -14.35 10.35 5.04
N LYS A 183 -15.21 11.36 5.10
CA LYS A 183 -15.88 11.85 3.89
C LYS A 183 -14.87 12.62 3.04
N ASN A 184 -15.07 12.67 1.73
CA ASN A 184 -14.27 13.47 0.80
C ASN A 184 -12.76 13.15 0.77
N VAL A 185 -12.34 11.90 1.06
CA VAL A 185 -10.92 11.48 0.94
C VAL A 185 -10.32 11.87 -0.40
N SER A 186 -11.11 11.80 -1.47
CA SER A 186 -10.75 12.19 -2.83
C SER A 186 -10.31 13.65 -2.98
N THR A 187 -10.93 14.55 -2.22
CA THR A 187 -10.88 16.00 -2.45
C THR A 187 -9.97 16.69 -1.44
N GLU A 188 -9.89 16.17 -0.21
CA GLU A 188 -9.24 16.87 0.91
C GLU A 188 -7.86 16.31 1.27
N ARG A 189 -7.49 15.11 0.81
CA ARG A 189 -6.36 14.34 1.39
C ARG A 189 -5.20 14.06 0.43
N HIS A 190 -5.19 14.66 -0.77
CA HIS A 190 -4.16 14.42 -1.80
C HIS A 190 -3.89 12.94 -2.14
N VAL A 191 -4.83 12.03 -1.85
CA VAL A 191 -4.68 10.57 -2.08
C VAL A 191 -4.86 10.22 -3.56
N ILE A 192 -5.67 11.00 -4.27
CA ILE A 192 -5.93 10.86 -5.70
C ILE A 192 -5.03 11.81 -6.48
N ASN A 193 -4.56 11.35 -7.62
CA ASN A 193 -3.88 12.20 -8.58
C ASN A 193 -4.89 13.12 -9.28
N HIS A 194 -4.81 14.42 -9.01
CA HIS A 194 -5.61 15.45 -9.70
C HIS A 194 -4.91 16.01 -10.94
N ASN A 195 -3.63 15.68 -11.15
CA ASN A 195 -2.88 16.11 -12.32
C ASN A 195 -3.21 15.22 -13.52
N LYS A 196 -3.33 15.84 -14.69
CA LYS A 196 -3.52 15.11 -15.96
C LYS A 196 -2.22 14.47 -16.49
N ASP A 197 -1.09 14.84 -15.89
CA ASP A 197 0.20 14.29 -16.25
C ASP A 197 0.29 12.83 -15.83
N HIS A 198 0.74 12.00 -16.75
CA HIS A 198 0.97 10.59 -16.46
C HIS A 198 2.17 10.45 -15.54
N HIS A 199 2.09 9.53 -14.58
CA HIS A 199 3.23 9.19 -13.76
C HIS A 199 4.41 8.73 -14.61
N LYS A 200 5.61 9.09 -14.16
CA LYS A 200 6.84 8.56 -14.74
C LYS A 200 6.84 7.03 -14.64
N PRO A 201 7.29 6.31 -15.69
CA PRO A 201 7.47 4.87 -15.60
C PRO A 201 8.34 4.48 -14.41
N GLY A 202 7.97 3.42 -13.71
CA GLY A 202 8.68 2.87 -12.56
C GLY A 202 8.37 3.54 -11.21
N VAL A 203 7.45 4.50 -11.12
CA VAL A 203 7.13 5.24 -9.88
C VAL A 203 6.74 4.35 -8.68
N TRP A 204 6.26 3.14 -8.95
CA TRP A 204 5.78 2.17 -7.96
C TRP A 204 6.84 1.14 -7.54
N ILE A 205 8.07 1.23 -8.06
CA ILE A 205 9.15 0.28 -7.82
C ILE A 205 10.21 0.95 -6.94
N LYS A 206 10.49 0.37 -5.77
CA LYS A 206 11.67 0.71 -4.96
C LYS A 206 12.91 0.07 -5.58
N ASN A 207 13.94 0.90 -5.74
CA ASN A 207 15.24 0.52 -6.29
C ASN A 207 15.21 -0.10 -7.68
N CYS A 208 15.41 0.74 -8.69
CA CYS A 208 16.03 0.28 -9.93
C CYS A 208 17.11 1.25 -10.43
N ALA A 209 17.88 1.77 -9.47
CA ALA A 209 18.76 2.96 -9.50
C ALA A 209 17.98 4.29 -9.40
N GLN A 210 18.12 5.00 -8.27
CA GLN A 210 17.70 6.39 -8.14
C GLN A 210 18.23 7.19 -9.34
N ILE A 211 17.34 7.88 -10.03
CA ILE A 211 17.58 8.55 -11.31
C ILE A 211 18.65 9.63 -11.11
N ASN A 212 19.89 9.32 -11.48
CA ASN A 212 20.97 10.30 -11.63
C ASN A 212 20.68 11.18 -12.84
N HIS A 213 20.32 12.44 -12.57
CA HIS A 213 20.64 13.55 -13.47
C HIS A 213 21.76 14.37 -12.80
N PRO A 214 22.93 14.57 -13.44
CA PRO A 214 23.70 15.78 -13.20
C PRO A 214 22.95 17.02 -13.70
#